data_AF-A0AAE2M7T8-F1
#
_entry.id   AF-A0AAE2M7T8-F1
#
_cell.length_a   1.000
_cell.length_b   1.000
_cell.length_c   1.000
_cell.angle_alpha   90.00
_cell.angle_beta   90.00
_cell.angle_gamma   90.00
#
_symmetry.space_group_name_H-M   'P 1'
#
loop_
_entity.id
_entity.type
_entity.pdbx_description
1 polymer ?
#
loop_
_entity_poly.entity_id
_entity_poly.type
_entity_poly.pdbx_seq_one_letter_code
_entity_poly.pdbx_strand_id
1 'polypeptide(L)'
;MKLINYDKNALQQIHDWKNPQRGFLAKSFDLISKPLNSAGELMLSTPVVGEAIQSSVQGLVGVCNDAALWSVRPEAIFEEFRNDGHVHINRYEDIETLRLEDIDKTVGWLAAKYKGIALAEGAGTGMMGIAGMAIDIPTLITLNLRAIGEYATYYGFDITRQEERLFAFNILGLSSASSTMAKNVAMAQLVKISQQVAKKVVWEELEKQVFVKIIKQIANSLGIRLTKAKLAQTIPVAGAAVGGGYNAYFTSNVCEASYHLYRERFLAMKYDPSVIDLTVKPADDFFPGDGDPVFE
;
A
#
# COMPACT_ATOMS: atom_id res chain seq x y z
N MET A 1 -27.05 -14.86 -0.47
CA MET A 1 -26.04 -14.71 0.60
C MET A 1 -26.56 -13.75 1.66
N LYS A 2 -26.53 -14.08 2.96
CA LYS A 2 -27.07 -13.20 4.02
C LYS A 2 -25.93 -12.56 4.81
N LEU A 3 -25.50 -11.37 4.37
CA LEU A 3 -24.52 -10.55 5.08
C LEU A 3 -25.08 -10.03 6.41
N ILE A 4 -24.27 -10.04 7.46
CA ILE A 4 -24.59 -9.37 8.73
C ILE A 4 -24.41 -7.84 8.59
N ASN A 5 -25.01 -7.06 9.49
CA ASN A 5 -25.04 -5.60 9.38
C ASN A 5 -23.63 -4.97 9.39
N TYR A 6 -22.72 -5.52 10.19
CA TYR A 6 -21.34 -5.04 10.25
C TYR A 6 -20.64 -5.17 8.89
N ASP A 7 -20.73 -6.35 8.28
CA ASP A 7 -20.08 -6.65 7.00
C ASP A 7 -20.65 -5.81 5.85
N LYS A 8 -21.96 -5.53 5.88
CA LYS A 8 -22.57 -4.57 4.93
C LYS A 8 -22.01 -3.16 5.08
N ASN A 9 -21.84 -2.70 6.32
CA ASN A 9 -21.27 -1.38 6.60
C ASN A 9 -19.81 -1.33 6.14
N ALA A 10 -19.02 -2.38 6.42
CA ALA A 10 -17.64 -2.51 5.94
C ALA A 10 -17.57 -2.40 4.40
N LEU A 11 -18.43 -3.12 3.68
CA LEU A 11 -18.48 -3.03 2.21
C LEU A 11 -18.85 -1.64 1.70
N GLN A 12 -19.77 -0.95 2.37
CA GLN A 12 -20.09 0.44 2.04
C GLN A 12 -18.90 1.37 2.25
N GLN A 13 -18.18 1.24 3.38
CA GLN A 13 -16.96 2.01 3.64
C GLN A 13 -15.91 1.76 2.57
N ILE A 14 -15.72 0.51 2.14
CA ILE A 14 -14.78 0.14 1.07
C ILE A 14 -15.24 0.75 -0.25
N HIS A 15 -16.53 0.69 -0.59
CA HIS A 15 -17.08 1.30 -1.79
C HIS A 15 -16.83 2.82 -1.82
N ASP A 16 -17.14 3.52 -0.72
CA ASP A 16 -16.98 4.96 -0.61
C ASP A 16 -15.50 5.37 -0.70
N TRP A 17 -14.61 4.60 -0.07
CA TRP A 17 -13.16 4.80 -0.15
C TRP A 17 -12.62 4.59 -1.58
N LYS A 18 -13.12 3.57 -2.29
CA LYS A 18 -12.75 3.33 -3.70
C LYS A 18 -13.37 4.33 -4.68
N ASN A 19 -14.49 4.96 -4.32
CA ASN A 19 -15.24 5.89 -5.18
C ASN A 19 -15.42 7.27 -4.50
N PRO A 20 -14.33 8.02 -4.22
CA PRO A 20 -14.44 9.32 -3.55
C PRO A 20 -15.24 10.31 -4.40
N GLN A 21 -16.15 11.07 -3.78
CA GLN A 21 -17.00 12.02 -4.49
C GLN A 21 -16.19 13.12 -5.21
N ARG A 22 -16.53 13.38 -6.48
CA ARG A 22 -15.84 14.31 -7.39
C ARG A 22 -15.67 15.74 -6.84
N GLY A 23 -16.56 16.21 -5.96
CA GLY A 23 -16.58 17.60 -5.46
C GLY A 23 -15.42 17.99 -4.53
N PHE A 24 -14.85 17.04 -3.79
CA PHE A 24 -13.66 17.27 -2.95
C PHE A 24 -12.38 17.34 -3.80
N LEU A 25 -12.30 16.50 -4.83
CA LEU A 25 -11.15 16.35 -5.71
C LEU A 25 -10.84 17.60 -6.55
N ALA A 26 -11.89 18.32 -6.98
CA ALA A 26 -11.72 19.57 -7.73
C ALA A 26 -11.04 20.68 -6.91
N LYS A 27 -11.29 20.76 -5.59
CA LYS A 27 -10.68 21.77 -4.72
C LYS A 27 -9.24 21.46 -4.34
N SER A 28 -8.88 20.18 -4.25
CA SER A 28 -7.49 19.77 -3.96
C SER A 28 -6.54 19.93 -5.15
N PHE A 29 -7.05 19.88 -6.38
CA PHE A 29 -6.23 19.91 -7.59
C PHE A 29 -5.55 21.28 -7.83
N ASP A 30 -6.22 22.38 -7.48
CA ASP A 30 -5.67 23.74 -7.62
C ASP A 30 -4.56 24.07 -6.60
N LEU A 31 -4.51 23.37 -5.47
CA LEU A 31 -3.51 23.58 -4.42
C LEU A 31 -2.21 22.77 -4.65
N ILE A 32 -2.27 21.68 -5.42
CA ILE A 32 -1.17 20.71 -5.56
C ILE A 32 -0.34 20.93 -6.84
N SER A 33 -0.87 21.63 -7.85
CA SER A 33 -0.24 21.74 -9.18
C SER A 33 0.98 22.67 -9.24
N LYS A 34 1.11 23.67 -8.35
CA LYS A 34 2.22 24.63 -8.38
C LYS A 34 3.56 24.08 -7.85
N PRO A 35 3.63 23.30 -6.75
CA PRO A 35 4.89 22.74 -6.25
C PRO A 35 5.47 21.60 -7.12
N LEU A 36 4.62 20.90 -7.89
CA LEU A 36 5.01 19.72 -8.65
C LEU A 36 5.87 20.05 -9.89
N ASN A 37 5.59 21.18 -10.55
CA ASN A 37 6.38 21.65 -11.70
C ASN A 37 7.80 22.10 -11.28
N SER A 38 7.95 22.70 -10.10
CA SER A 38 9.25 23.08 -9.54
C SER A 38 10.11 21.89 -9.08
N ALA A 39 9.48 20.80 -8.65
CA ALA A 39 10.18 19.56 -8.29
C ALA A 39 10.84 18.89 -9.52
N GLY A 40 10.28 19.07 -10.72
CA GLY A 40 10.86 18.58 -11.98
C GLY A 40 12.19 19.24 -12.34
N GLU A 41 12.31 20.56 -12.13
CA GLU A 41 13.56 21.31 -12.37
C GLU A 41 14.66 20.94 -11.36
N LEU A 42 14.29 20.69 -10.11
CA LEU A 42 15.22 20.23 -9.07
C LEU A 42 15.76 18.81 -9.35
N MET A 43 14.92 17.97 -9.98
CA MET A 43 15.24 16.60 -10.36
C MET A 43 16.32 16.54 -11.45
N LEU A 44 16.33 17.53 -12.37
CA LEU A 44 17.28 17.63 -13.48
C LEU A 44 18.60 18.31 -13.10
N SER A 45 18.64 19.06 -11.99
CA SER A 45 19.76 19.94 -11.65
C SER A 45 20.68 19.42 -10.53
N THR A 46 20.36 18.31 -9.87
CA THR A 46 21.12 17.81 -8.70
C THR A 46 21.54 16.33 -8.87
N PRO A 47 22.86 16.01 -8.97
CA PRO A 47 23.36 14.63 -9.13
C PRO A 47 22.86 13.65 -8.06
N VAL A 48 22.69 14.13 -6.82
CA VAL A 48 22.21 13.34 -5.66
C VAL A 48 20.79 12.76 -5.88
N VAL A 49 20.00 13.33 -6.79
CA VAL A 49 18.65 12.83 -7.09
C VAL A 49 18.69 11.50 -7.84
N GLY A 50 19.65 11.32 -8.76
CA GLY A 50 19.84 10.05 -9.47
C GLY A 50 20.19 8.92 -8.51
N GLU A 51 21.09 9.19 -7.55
CA GLU A 51 21.48 8.25 -6.50
C GLU A 51 20.32 7.89 -5.56
N ALA A 52 19.46 8.86 -5.20
CA ALA A 52 18.28 8.60 -4.38
C ALA A 52 17.27 7.69 -5.10
N ILE A 53 17.03 7.92 -6.40
CA ILE A 53 16.14 7.05 -7.21
C ILE A 53 16.74 5.66 -7.30
N GLN A 54 18.03 5.55 -7.62
CA GLN A 54 18.70 4.25 -7.74
C GLN A 54 18.70 3.49 -6.41
N SER A 55 18.93 4.17 -5.29
CA SER A 55 18.88 3.57 -3.94
C SER A 55 17.47 3.11 -3.59
N SER A 56 16.44 3.89 -3.94
CA SER A 56 15.04 3.51 -3.75
C SER A 56 14.68 2.25 -4.55
N VAL A 57 15.09 2.21 -5.82
CA VAL A 57 14.89 1.05 -6.71
C VAL A 57 15.67 -0.17 -6.20
N GLN A 58 16.93 0.00 -5.82
CA GLN A 58 17.76 -1.09 -5.28
C GLN A 58 17.22 -1.61 -3.95
N GLY A 59 16.78 -0.72 -3.05
CA GLY A 59 16.14 -1.09 -1.79
C GLY A 59 14.89 -1.93 -2.03
N LEU A 60 14.02 -1.51 -2.95
CA LEU A 60 12.83 -2.28 -3.34
C LEU A 60 13.19 -3.65 -3.92
N VAL A 61 14.17 -3.72 -4.82
CA VAL A 61 14.65 -5.00 -5.40
C VAL A 61 15.29 -5.89 -4.33
N GLY A 62 16.01 -5.30 -3.37
CA GLY A 62 16.56 -5.98 -2.21
C GLY A 62 15.46 -6.59 -1.35
N VAL A 63 14.42 -5.81 -1.06
CA VAL A 63 13.23 -6.28 -0.33
C VAL A 63 12.55 -7.46 -1.03
N CYS A 64 12.47 -7.49 -2.37
CA CYS A 64 11.90 -8.65 -3.07
C CYS A 64 12.67 -9.96 -2.80
N ASN A 65 14.00 -9.85 -2.69
CA ASN A 65 14.89 -10.99 -2.61
C ASN A 65 15.18 -11.41 -1.17
N ASP A 66 15.01 -10.52 -0.20
CA ASP A 66 15.29 -10.79 1.20
C ASP A 66 14.02 -11.24 1.95
N ALA A 67 13.93 -12.53 2.25
CA ALA A 67 12.85 -13.10 3.04
C ALA A 67 12.78 -12.54 4.48
N ALA A 68 13.89 -12.04 5.03
CA ALA A 68 13.91 -11.46 6.37
C ALA A 68 13.07 -10.17 6.45
N LEU A 69 13.01 -9.41 5.35
CA LEU A 69 12.23 -8.16 5.28
C LEU A 69 10.72 -8.39 5.17
N TRP A 70 10.29 -9.60 4.79
CA TRP A 70 8.89 -10.03 4.82
C TRP A 70 8.49 -10.71 6.12
N SER A 71 9.41 -10.79 7.12
CA SER A 71 9.11 -11.44 8.40
C SER A 71 8.18 -10.58 9.26
N VAL A 72 6.89 -10.87 9.13
CA VAL A 72 5.91 -10.61 10.19
C VAL A 72 6.15 -11.64 11.29
N ARG A 73 5.68 -11.38 12.51
CA ARG A 73 5.62 -12.38 13.58
C ARG A 73 4.17 -12.84 13.74
N PRO A 74 3.68 -13.83 12.97
CA PRO A 74 2.28 -14.25 13.04
C PRO A 74 1.87 -14.68 14.44
N GLU A 75 2.79 -15.34 15.16
CA GLU A 75 2.51 -15.79 16.52
C GLU A 75 2.13 -14.65 17.47
N ALA A 76 2.74 -13.46 17.34
CA ALA A 76 2.37 -12.31 18.16
C ALA A 76 0.95 -11.83 17.86
N ILE A 77 0.53 -11.89 16.59
CA ILE A 77 -0.82 -11.53 16.16
C ILE A 77 -1.84 -12.59 16.61
N PHE A 78 -1.48 -13.88 16.51
CA PHE A 78 -2.32 -14.97 17.02
C PHE A 78 -2.47 -14.86 18.54
N GLU A 79 -1.42 -14.47 19.26
CA GLU A 79 -1.48 -14.21 20.69
C GLU A 79 -2.42 -13.04 21.04
N GLU A 80 -2.40 -11.95 20.27
CA GLU A 80 -3.36 -10.84 20.42
C GLU A 80 -4.82 -11.33 20.28
N PHE A 81 -5.12 -12.14 19.26
CA PHE A 81 -6.46 -12.73 19.11
C PHE A 81 -6.85 -13.62 20.29
N ARG A 82 -5.93 -14.44 20.79
CA ARG A 82 -6.17 -15.30 21.95
C ARG A 82 -6.42 -14.48 23.22
N ASN A 83 -5.69 -13.38 23.40
CA ASN A 83 -5.88 -12.44 24.51
C ASN A 83 -7.25 -11.73 24.44
N ASP A 84 -7.77 -11.50 23.24
CA ASP A 84 -9.11 -10.96 23.00
C ASP A 84 -10.24 -12.01 23.10
N GLY A 85 -9.91 -13.23 23.53
CA GLY A 85 -10.87 -14.31 23.81
C GLY A 85 -11.02 -15.35 22.70
N HIS A 86 -10.28 -15.24 21.59
CA HIS A 86 -10.29 -16.20 20.50
C HIS A 86 -9.20 -17.27 20.68
N VAL A 87 -9.35 -18.10 21.73
CA VAL A 87 -8.34 -19.06 22.19
C VAL A 87 -7.91 -20.11 21.15
N HIS A 88 -8.71 -20.33 20.10
CA HIS A 88 -8.44 -21.32 19.06
C HIS A 88 -7.55 -20.82 17.92
N ILE A 89 -7.18 -19.53 17.88
CA ILE A 89 -6.36 -18.96 16.80
C ILE A 89 -4.88 -19.37 16.97
N ASN A 90 -4.40 -20.23 16.07
CA ASN A 90 -3.04 -20.76 16.05
C ASN A 90 -2.39 -20.77 14.65
N ARG A 91 -3.20 -20.60 13.60
CA ARG A 91 -2.75 -20.52 12.20
C ARG A 91 -3.65 -19.58 11.40
N TYR A 92 -3.20 -19.22 10.20
CA TYR A 92 -3.93 -18.30 9.31
C TYR A 92 -5.36 -18.77 9.02
N GLU A 93 -5.58 -20.07 8.83
CA GLU A 93 -6.89 -20.64 8.52
C GLU A 93 -7.91 -20.47 9.66
N ASP A 94 -7.45 -20.34 10.91
CA ASP A 94 -8.37 -20.16 12.04
C ASP A 94 -9.03 -18.77 12.01
N ILE A 95 -8.38 -17.78 11.38
CA ILE A 95 -8.87 -16.40 11.28
C ILE A 95 -10.14 -16.34 10.43
N GLU A 96 -10.31 -17.24 9.45
CA GLU A 96 -11.52 -17.32 8.61
C GLU A 96 -12.79 -17.54 9.45
N THR A 97 -12.65 -18.15 10.64
CA THR A 97 -13.76 -18.42 11.56
C THR A 97 -14.26 -17.18 12.31
N LEU A 98 -13.45 -16.13 12.38
CA LEU A 98 -13.75 -14.91 13.13
C LEU A 98 -14.80 -14.04 12.41
N ARG A 99 -15.46 -13.16 13.17
CA ARG A 99 -16.27 -12.10 12.57
C ARG A 99 -15.35 -10.97 12.17
N LEU A 100 -15.66 -10.28 11.06
CA LEU A 100 -14.88 -9.12 10.63
C LEU A 100 -14.77 -8.07 11.75
N GLU A 101 -15.86 -7.88 12.51
CA GLU A 101 -15.89 -6.99 13.68
C GLU A 101 -14.82 -7.32 14.73
N ASP A 102 -14.56 -8.60 14.97
CA ASP A 102 -13.58 -9.05 15.98
C ASP A 102 -12.15 -8.83 15.46
N ILE A 103 -11.93 -9.02 14.16
CA ILE A 103 -10.67 -8.67 13.49
C ILE A 103 -10.42 -7.16 13.52
N ASP A 104 -11.39 -6.36 13.10
CA ASP A 104 -11.30 -4.89 13.04
C ASP A 104 -11.02 -4.28 14.42
N LYS A 105 -11.55 -4.87 15.50
CA LYS A 105 -11.24 -4.47 16.89
C LYS A 105 -9.77 -4.71 17.24
N THR A 106 -9.26 -5.90 16.94
CA THR A 106 -7.87 -6.30 17.24
C THR A 106 -6.87 -5.42 16.44
N VAL A 107 -7.20 -5.13 15.17
CA VAL A 107 -6.38 -4.31 14.26
C VAL A 107 -6.33 -2.82 14.66
N GLY A 108 -7.27 -2.33 15.47
CA GLY A 108 -7.61 -0.90 15.59
C GLY A 108 -6.45 0.06 15.88
N TRP A 109 -5.36 -0.39 16.51
CA TRP A 109 -4.20 0.46 16.84
C TRP A 109 -3.09 0.44 15.78
N LEU A 110 -3.11 -0.50 14.84
CA LEU A 110 -2.02 -0.79 13.92
C LEU A 110 -1.61 0.43 13.07
N ALA A 111 -2.60 1.19 12.59
CA ALA A 111 -2.35 2.41 11.82
C ALA A 111 -1.62 3.48 12.66
N ALA A 112 -1.97 3.61 13.95
CA ALA A 112 -1.32 4.58 14.84
C ALA A 112 0.15 4.19 15.11
N LYS A 113 0.43 2.88 15.31
CA LYS A 113 1.80 2.34 15.44
C LYS A 113 2.70 2.83 14.31
N TYR A 114 2.29 2.50 13.08
CA TYR A 114 3.13 2.71 11.91
C TYR A 114 3.24 4.18 11.53
N LYS A 115 2.17 4.98 11.68
CA LYS A 115 2.24 6.43 11.52
C LYS A 115 3.23 7.06 12.52
N GLY A 116 3.23 6.61 13.78
CA GLY A 116 4.15 7.10 14.81
C GLY A 116 5.61 6.78 14.48
N ILE A 117 5.90 5.55 14.06
CA ILE A 117 7.25 5.16 13.62
C ILE A 117 7.69 5.98 12.41
N ALA A 118 6.83 6.12 11.38
CA ALA A 118 7.14 6.87 10.17
C ALA A 118 7.39 8.37 10.45
N LEU A 119 6.63 8.96 11.38
CA LEU A 119 6.83 10.33 11.83
C LEU A 119 8.20 10.49 12.49
N ALA A 120 8.57 9.57 13.38
CA ALA A 120 9.86 9.58 14.08
C ALA A 120 11.04 9.37 13.12
N GLU A 121 10.94 8.40 12.20
CA GLU A 121 11.95 8.14 11.17
C GLU A 121 12.14 9.37 10.27
N GLY A 122 11.05 9.93 9.76
CA GLY A 122 11.12 11.10 8.89
C GLY A 122 11.62 12.36 9.59
N ALA A 123 11.30 12.55 10.88
CA ALA A 123 11.88 13.64 11.67
C ALA A 123 13.41 13.54 11.75
N GLY A 124 13.96 12.34 11.97
CA GLY A 124 15.40 12.11 12.04
C GLY A 124 16.13 12.27 10.71
N THR A 125 15.57 11.73 9.62
CA THR A 125 16.19 11.80 8.28
C THR A 125 16.01 13.16 7.63
N GLY A 126 14.89 13.85 7.91
CA GLY A 126 14.61 15.19 7.39
C GLY A 126 15.63 16.24 7.82
N MET A 127 16.29 16.05 8.98
CA MET A 127 17.40 16.91 9.43
C MET A 127 18.66 16.77 8.56
N MET A 128 18.81 15.68 7.82
CA MET A 128 19.94 15.44 6.91
C MET A 128 19.71 15.99 5.49
N GLY A 129 18.53 16.55 5.21
CA GLY A 129 18.18 17.11 3.89
C GLY A 129 18.22 16.08 2.76
N ILE A 130 18.59 16.53 1.56
CA ILE A 130 18.62 15.71 0.33
C ILE A 130 19.51 14.46 0.48
N ALA A 131 20.62 14.55 1.24
CA ALA A 131 21.52 13.42 1.48
C ALA A 131 20.86 12.30 2.32
N GLY A 132 19.90 12.64 3.19
CA GLY A 132 19.14 11.67 3.98
C GLY A 132 18.18 10.80 3.15
N MET A 133 17.80 11.24 1.94
CA MET A 133 16.79 10.54 1.13
C MET A 133 17.20 9.14 0.69
N ALA A 134 18.50 8.90 0.46
CA ALA A 134 19.03 7.61 0.02
C ALA A 134 18.82 6.49 1.07
N ILE A 135 18.76 6.86 2.35
CA ILE A 135 18.47 5.96 3.47
C ILE A 135 16.98 5.92 3.76
N ASP A 136 16.35 7.10 3.76
CA ASP A 136 14.97 7.29 4.20
C ASP A 136 13.94 6.61 3.28
N ILE A 137 14.14 6.60 1.96
CA ILE A 137 13.18 5.95 1.06
C ILE A 137 13.16 4.42 1.24
N PRO A 138 14.29 3.69 1.21
CA PRO A 138 14.30 2.26 1.52
C PRO A 138 13.71 1.93 2.89
N THR A 139 14.06 2.68 3.94
CA THR A 139 13.51 2.48 5.29
C THR A 139 12.00 2.68 5.33
N LEU A 140 11.50 3.76 4.74
CA LEU A 140 10.06 4.04 4.65
C LEU A 140 9.31 2.90 3.95
N ILE A 141 9.87 2.35 2.88
CA ILE A 141 9.28 1.24 2.13
C ILE A 141 9.25 -0.04 2.96
N THR A 142 10.36 -0.38 3.63
CA THR A 142 10.44 -1.53 4.52
C THR A 142 9.41 -1.43 5.65
N LEU A 143 9.30 -0.25 6.27
CA LEU A 143 8.30 0.01 7.31
C LEU A 143 6.87 -0.24 6.79
N ASN A 144 6.57 0.28 5.60
CA ASN A 144 5.23 0.15 5.00
C ASN A 144 4.91 -1.28 4.56
N LEU A 145 5.88 -2.04 4.05
CA LEU A 145 5.69 -3.47 3.75
C LEU A 145 5.48 -4.31 5.00
N ARG A 146 6.15 -3.96 6.10
CA ARG A 146 5.91 -4.58 7.40
C ARG A 146 4.48 -4.28 7.89
N ALA A 147 4.02 -3.04 7.73
CA ALA A 147 2.63 -2.67 8.04
C ALA A 147 1.63 -3.49 7.22
N ILE A 148 1.83 -3.56 5.90
CA ILE A 148 0.99 -4.35 4.99
C ILE A 148 0.97 -5.82 5.39
N GLY A 149 2.13 -6.40 5.71
CA GLY A 149 2.23 -7.80 6.14
C GLY A 149 1.51 -8.10 7.45
N GLU A 150 1.54 -7.18 8.42
CA GLU A 150 0.75 -7.32 9.65
C GLU A 150 -0.74 -7.24 9.36
N TYR A 151 -1.20 -6.28 8.54
CA TYR A 151 -2.58 -6.26 8.06
C TYR A 151 -2.96 -7.58 7.39
N ALA A 152 -2.15 -8.08 6.46
CA ALA A 152 -2.36 -9.36 5.80
C ALA A 152 -2.61 -10.47 6.83
N THR A 153 -1.74 -10.54 7.84
CA THR A 153 -1.79 -11.55 8.90
C THR A 153 -3.04 -11.44 9.76
N TYR A 154 -3.45 -10.24 10.19
CA TYR A 154 -4.70 -10.05 10.94
C TYR A 154 -5.94 -10.53 10.18
N TYR A 155 -5.93 -10.44 8.85
CA TYR A 155 -7.03 -10.89 8.00
C TYR A 155 -6.86 -12.32 7.45
N GLY A 156 -5.87 -13.09 7.92
CA GLY A 156 -5.70 -14.49 7.55
C GLY A 156 -4.85 -14.75 6.28
N PHE A 157 -4.10 -13.74 5.81
CA PHE A 157 -3.27 -13.84 4.61
C PHE A 157 -1.78 -13.94 4.95
N ASP A 158 -1.11 -14.94 4.38
CA ASP A 158 0.30 -15.22 4.61
C ASP A 158 1.20 -14.44 3.65
N ILE A 159 1.86 -13.39 4.17
CA ILE A 159 2.77 -12.51 3.42
C ILE A 159 4.02 -13.24 2.88
N THR A 160 4.29 -14.47 3.33
CA THR A 160 5.40 -15.25 2.80
C THR A 160 5.13 -15.76 1.38
N ARG A 161 3.85 -15.85 0.97
CA ARG A 161 3.44 -16.32 -0.36
C ARG A 161 3.69 -15.27 -1.45
N GLN A 162 3.98 -15.71 -2.67
CA GLN A 162 4.38 -14.81 -3.76
C GLN A 162 3.24 -13.88 -4.18
N GLU A 163 2.04 -14.43 -4.33
CA GLU A 163 0.82 -13.69 -4.65
C GLU A 163 0.53 -12.60 -3.61
N GLU A 164 0.82 -12.86 -2.33
CA GLU A 164 0.60 -11.92 -1.25
C GLU A 164 1.64 -10.79 -1.25
N ARG A 165 2.90 -11.10 -1.56
CA ARG A 165 3.94 -10.07 -1.77
C ARG A 165 3.60 -9.17 -2.96
N LEU A 166 3.12 -9.75 -4.06
CA LEU A 166 2.68 -8.96 -5.21
C LEU A 166 1.52 -8.04 -4.84
N PHE A 167 0.54 -8.56 -4.09
CA PHE A 167 -0.56 -7.76 -3.58
C PHE A 167 -0.07 -6.59 -2.72
N ALA A 168 0.88 -6.83 -1.82
CA ALA A 168 1.49 -5.80 -0.99
C ALA A 168 2.19 -4.70 -1.82
N PHE A 169 2.93 -5.05 -2.88
CA PHE A 169 3.52 -4.06 -3.77
C PHE A 169 2.49 -3.23 -4.52
N ASN A 170 1.33 -3.80 -4.88
CA ASN A 170 0.25 -3.05 -5.50
C ASN A 170 -0.39 -2.06 -4.50
N ILE A 171 -0.53 -2.45 -3.22
CA ILE A 171 -0.97 -1.52 -2.16
C ILE A 171 0.00 -0.33 -2.04
N LEU A 172 1.31 -0.58 -2.04
CA LEU A 172 2.31 0.50 -2.07
C LEU A 172 2.14 1.40 -3.30
N GLY A 173 2.03 0.77 -4.49
CA GLY A 173 1.83 1.45 -5.77
C GLY A 173 0.64 2.41 -5.73
N LEU A 174 -0.51 1.92 -5.27
CA LEU A 174 -1.72 2.69 -5.07
C LEU A 174 -1.52 3.85 -4.10
N SER A 175 -0.88 3.59 -2.96
CA SER A 175 -0.69 4.58 -1.89
C SER A 175 0.29 5.70 -2.28
N SER A 176 1.19 5.42 -3.23
CA SER A 176 2.14 6.39 -3.77
C SER A 176 1.54 7.29 -4.86
N ALA A 177 0.38 6.93 -5.40
CA ALA A 177 -0.22 7.64 -6.51
C ALA A 177 -0.68 9.05 -6.07
N SER A 178 -0.08 10.06 -6.68
CA SER A 178 -0.30 11.47 -6.34
C SER A 178 -1.49 12.09 -7.10
N SER A 179 -1.92 11.51 -8.22
CA SER A 179 -3.07 11.99 -9.01
C SER A 179 -4.26 11.04 -8.92
N THR A 180 -5.47 11.59 -9.02
CA THR A 180 -6.72 10.83 -9.06
C THR A 180 -6.72 9.80 -10.20
N MET A 181 -6.17 10.16 -11.37
CA MET A 181 -6.07 9.25 -12.50
C MET A 181 -5.13 8.08 -12.19
N ALA A 182 -3.95 8.36 -11.60
CA ALA A 182 -3.03 7.31 -11.20
C ALA A 182 -3.60 6.43 -10.07
N LYS A 183 -4.40 6.99 -9.15
CA LYS A 183 -5.13 6.23 -8.13
C LYS A 183 -6.18 5.31 -8.76
N ASN A 184 -6.94 5.81 -9.73
CA ASN A 184 -7.97 5.01 -10.43
C ASN A 184 -7.34 3.84 -11.21
N VAL A 185 -6.23 4.07 -11.92
CA VAL A 185 -5.51 3.01 -12.64
C VAL A 185 -4.93 1.98 -11.66
N ALA A 186 -4.26 2.44 -10.60
CA ALA A 186 -3.70 1.54 -9.58
C ALA A 186 -4.80 0.73 -8.86
N MET A 187 -5.95 1.35 -8.60
CA MET A 187 -7.11 0.68 -8.00
C MET A 187 -7.69 -0.38 -8.94
N ALA A 188 -7.84 -0.05 -10.22
CA ALA A 188 -8.36 -0.95 -11.25
C ALA A 188 -7.47 -2.19 -11.40
N GLN A 189 -6.14 -1.99 -11.40
CA GLN A 189 -5.15 -3.09 -11.38
C GLN A 189 -5.28 -3.94 -10.11
N LEU A 190 -5.38 -3.30 -8.95
CA LEU A 190 -5.47 -3.98 -7.67
C LEU A 190 -6.75 -4.82 -7.55
N VAL A 191 -7.90 -4.30 -7.98
CA VAL A 191 -9.18 -5.04 -8.01
C VAL A 191 -9.07 -6.27 -8.91
N LYS A 192 -8.46 -6.15 -10.09
CA LYS A 192 -8.27 -7.28 -10.99
C LYS A 192 -7.35 -8.35 -10.40
N ILE A 193 -6.26 -7.95 -9.74
CA ILE A 193 -5.35 -8.86 -9.04
C ILE A 193 -6.08 -9.55 -7.87
N SER A 194 -6.82 -8.81 -7.03
CA SER A 194 -7.63 -9.38 -5.95
C SER A 194 -8.58 -10.46 -6.46
N GLN A 195 -9.22 -10.22 -7.61
CA GLN A 195 -10.11 -11.21 -8.23
C GLN A 195 -9.36 -12.42 -8.78
N GLN A 196 -8.19 -12.24 -9.40
CA GLN A 196 -7.37 -13.36 -9.90
C GLN A 196 -6.82 -14.23 -8.77
N VAL A 197 -6.41 -13.61 -7.66
CA VAL A 197 -6.04 -14.29 -6.41
C VAL A 197 -7.25 -15.04 -5.84
N ALA A 198 -8.40 -14.38 -5.72
CA ALA A 198 -9.63 -15.00 -5.22
C ALA A 198 -10.13 -16.16 -6.09
N LYS A 199 -9.91 -16.09 -7.42
CA LYS A 199 -10.27 -17.13 -8.39
C LYS A 199 -9.24 -18.26 -8.51
N LYS A 200 -8.17 -18.25 -7.70
CA LYS A 200 -7.08 -19.24 -7.75
C LYS A 200 -6.47 -19.41 -9.15
N VAL A 201 -6.44 -18.33 -9.96
CA VAL A 201 -5.69 -18.35 -11.23
C VAL A 201 -4.25 -18.67 -10.89
N VAL A 202 -3.61 -19.60 -11.62
CA VAL A 202 -2.39 -20.29 -11.17
C VAL A 202 -1.22 -19.31 -10.95
N TRP A 203 -1.03 -18.86 -9.72
CA TRP A 203 0.13 -18.08 -9.28
C TRP A 203 1.33 -18.97 -8.95
N GLU A 204 1.09 -20.25 -8.64
CA GLU A 204 2.13 -21.25 -8.38
C GLU A 204 3.05 -21.48 -9.60
N GLU A 205 2.57 -21.20 -10.81
CA GLU A 205 3.30 -21.31 -12.08
C GLU A 205 3.90 -20.00 -12.57
N LEU A 206 3.74 -18.90 -11.82
CA LEU A 206 4.43 -17.66 -12.17
C LEU A 206 5.93 -17.86 -11.99
N GLU A 207 6.66 -17.94 -13.11
CA GLU A 207 8.11 -18.07 -13.06
C GLU A 207 8.72 -16.96 -12.19
N LYS A 208 9.65 -17.33 -11.30
CA LYS A 208 10.34 -16.38 -10.40
C LYS A 208 10.88 -15.15 -11.15
N GLN A 209 11.30 -15.32 -12.41
CA GLN A 209 11.77 -14.23 -13.27
C GLN A 209 10.66 -13.23 -13.63
N VAL A 210 9.47 -13.71 -13.96
CA VAL A 210 8.30 -12.87 -14.27
C VAL A 210 7.86 -12.11 -13.04
N PHE A 211 7.78 -12.78 -11.88
CA PHE A 211 7.48 -12.16 -10.60
C PHE A 211 8.47 -11.03 -10.25
N VAL A 212 9.77 -11.32 -10.33
CA VAL A 212 10.83 -10.32 -10.08
C VAL A 212 10.75 -9.16 -11.07
N LYS A 213 10.38 -9.41 -12.34
CA LYS A 213 10.22 -8.37 -13.35
C LYS A 213 9.04 -7.44 -13.03
N ILE A 214 7.90 -7.99 -12.65
CA ILE A 214 6.72 -7.20 -12.25
C ILE A 214 7.06 -6.32 -11.06
N ILE A 215 7.70 -6.88 -10.03
CA ILE A 215 8.05 -6.07 -8.87
C ILE A 215 9.09 -5.00 -9.23
N LYS A 216 10.09 -5.31 -10.07
CA LYS A 216 11.04 -4.29 -10.56
C LYS A 216 10.33 -3.13 -11.25
N GLN A 217 9.28 -3.38 -12.02
CA GLN A 217 8.50 -2.31 -12.67
C GLN A 217 7.74 -1.46 -11.63
N ILE A 218 7.06 -2.09 -10.67
CA ILE A 218 6.39 -1.38 -9.57
C ILE A 218 7.41 -0.58 -8.76
N ALA A 219 8.56 -1.18 -8.47
CA ALA A 219 9.64 -0.58 -7.72
C ALA A 219 10.21 0.67 -8.39
N ASN A 220 10.41 0.62 -9.71
CA ASN A 220 10.86 1.78 -10.49
C ASN A 220 9.84 2.93 -10.42
N SER A 221 8.56 2.63 -10.63
CA SER A 221 7.50 3.64 -10.55
C SER A 221 7.40 4.26 -9.15
N LEU A 222 7.46 3.42 -8.11
CA LEU A 222 7.45 3.83 -6.71
C LEU A 222 8.66 4.71 -6.37
N GLY A 223 9.87 4.27 -6.72
CA GLY A 223 11.10 5.01 -6.44
C GLY A 223 11.08 6.41 -7.06
N ILE A 224 10.62 6.53 -8.30
CA ILE A 224 10.47 7.83 -8.98
C ILE A 224 9.43 8.70 -8.24
N ARG A 225 8.24 8.16 -7.94
CA ARG A 225 7.15 8.93 -7.29
C ARG A 225 7.51 9.40 -5.89
N LEU A 226 8.08 8.51 -5.07
CA LEU A 226 8.51 8.83 -3.71
C LEU A 226 9.65 9.87 -3.71
N THR A 227 10.62 9.73 -4.61
CA THR A 227 11.69 10.72 -4.75
C THR A 227 11.12 12.08 -5.15
N LYS A 228 10.27 12.15 -6.18
CA LYS A 228 9.61 13.40 -6.59
C LYS A 228 8.83 14.04 -5.44
N ALA A 229 8.07 13.25 -4.68
CA ALA A 229 7.29 13.75 -3.56
C ALA A 229 8.17 14.23 -2.38
N LYS A 230 9.33 13.62 -2.15
CA LYS A 230 10.31 14.09 -1.16
C LYS A 230 11.04 15.34 -1.58
N LEU A 231 11.37 15.48 -2.86
CA LEU A 231 11.89 16.74 -3.39
C LEU A 231 10.85 17.85 -3.29
N ALA A 232 9.57 17.57 -3.51
CA ALA A 232 8.52 18.58 -3.33
C ALA A 232 8.41 19.09 -1.87
N GLN A 233 8.81 18.29 -0.87
CA GLN A 233 8.81 18.72 0.54
C GLN A 233 9.92 19.69 0.90
N THR A 234 10.99 19.78 0.10
CA THR A 234 12.04 20.78 0.32
C THR A 234 11.58 22.18 -0.06
N ILE A 235 10.45 22.29 -0.79
CA ILE A 235 9.82 23.55 -1.16
C ILE A 235 8.96 24.03 0.03
N PRO A 236 9.29 25.16 0.68
CA PRO A 236 8.62 25.64 1.91
C PRO A 236 7.15 26.07 1.76
N VAL A 237 6.53 25.84 0.59
CA VAL A 237 5.23 26.41 0.21
C VAL A 237 4.04 25.60 0.76
N ALA A 238 4.23 24.36 1.20
CA ALA A 238 3.17 23.54 1.80
C ALA A 238 3.31 23.49 3.33
N GLY A 239 2.49 24.27 4.03
CA GLY A 239 2.42 24.29 5.49
C GLY A 239 2.09 22.92 6.07
N ALA A 240 3.12 22.27 6.65
CA ALA A 240 3.16 21.14 7.60
C ALA A 240 4.44 20.27 7.43
N ALA A 241 5.44 20.70 6.65
CA ALA A 241 6.66 19.93 6.42
C ALA A 241 7.80 20.32 7.39
N VAL A 242 7.82 19.70 8.57
CA VAL A 242 9.06 19.51 9.34
C VAL A 242 9.35 18.01 9.35
N GLY A 243 10.30 17.57 8.54
CA GLY A 243 10.94 16.23 8.49
C GLY A 243 10.05 14.99 8.30
N GLY A 244 9.01 14.78 9.11
CA GLY A 244 8.21 13.54 9.16
C GLY A 244 6.82 13.59 8.54
N GLY A 245 6.36 14.76 8.07
CA GLY A 245 4.97 14.96 7.61
C GLY A 245 4.56 14.04 6.45
N TYR A 246 5.40 13.90 5.42
CA TYR A 246 5.08 13.03 4.29
C TYR A 246 5.26 11.55 4.59
N ASN A 247 6.29 11.17 5.36
CA ASN A 247 6.46 9.77 5.75
C ASN A 247 5.23 9.29 6.53
N ALA A 248 4.72 10.10 7.46
CA ALA A 248 3.49 9.83 8.19
C ALA A 248 2.25 9.83 7.27
N TYR A 249 2.15 10.78 6.32
CA TYR A 249 1.06 10.83 5.34
C TYR A 249 1.04 9.60 4.42
N PHE A 250 2.17 9.26 3.80
CA PHE A 250 2.31 8.09 2.95
C PHE A 250 1.99 6.81 3.71
N THR A 251 2.52 6.66 4.93
CA THR A 251 2.24 5.51 5.79
C THR A 251 0.79 5.44 6.21
N SER A 252 0.14 6.60 6.42
CA SER A 252 -1.29 6.66 6.67
C SER A 252 -2.10 6.13 5.49
N ASN A 253 -1.77 6.54 4.27
CA ASN A 253 -2.44 6.06 3.05
C ASN A 253 -2.23 4.55 2.86
N VAL A 254 -1.02 4.04 3.12
CA VAL A 254 -0.74 2.61 3.06
C VAL A 254 -1.58 1.84 4.08
N CYS A 255 -1.62 2.28 5.34
CA CYS A 255 -2.41 1.62 6.38
C CYS A 255 -3.91 1.63 6.05
N GLU A 256 -4.44 2.75 5.55
CA GLU A 256 -5.84 2.87 5.13
C GLU A 256 -6.15 1.94 3.94
N ALA A 257 -5.29 1.91 2.92
CA ALA A 257 -5.43 1.03 1.79
C ALA A 257 -5.38 -0.45 2.20
N SER A 258 -4.38 -0.84 3.01
CA SER A 258 -4.30 -2.20 3.57
C SER A 258 -5.54 -2.56 4.35
N TYR A 259 -6.01 -1.67 5.23
CA TYR A 259 -7.22 -1.90 6.02
C TYR A 259 -8.42 -2.19 5.12
N HIS A 260 -8.74 -1.34 4.14
CA HIS A 260 -9.90 -1.57 3.28
C HIS A 260 -9.77 -2.81 2.38
N LEU A 261 -8.59 -3.01 1.81
CA LEU A 261 -8.38 -4.06 0.82
C LEU A 261 -8.30 -5.46 1.44
N TYR A 262 -7.72 -5.60 2.63
CA TYR A 262 -7.75 -6.88 3.34
C TYR A 262 -9.10 -7.19 3.97
N ARG A 263 -9.87 -6.20 4.43
CA ARG A 263 -11.27 -6.39 4.84
C ARG A 263 -12.11 -6.93 3.68
N GLU A 264 -11.95 -6.36 2.49
CA GLU A 264 -12.62 -6.83 1.29
C GLU A 264 -12.24 -8.29 0.96
N ARG A 265 -10.94 -8.62 0.97
CA ARG A 265 -10.47 -9.96 0.69
C ARG A 265 -10.94 -10.97 1.73
N PHE A 266 -10.95 -10.59 3.01
CA PHE A 266 -11.49 -11.41 4.09
C PHE A 266 -12.98 -11.72 3.87
N LEU A 267 -13.77 -10.70 3.51
CA LEU A 267 -15.20 -10.90 3.21
C LEU A 267 -15.42 -11.75 1.95
N ALA A 268 -14.58 -11.58 0.93
CA ALA A 268 -14.62 -12.41 -0.27
C ALA A 268 -14.29 -13.90 0.03
N MET A 269 -13.32 -14.13 0.91
CA MET A 269 -12.94 -15.47 1.38
C MET A 269 -14.03 -16.11 2.26
N LYS A 270 -14.59 -15.34 3.19
CA LYS A 270 -15.62 -15.80 4.14
C LYS A 270 -16.95 -16.16 3.47
N TYR A 271 -17.27 -15.51 2.36
CA TYR A 271 -18.56 -15.63 1.73
C TYR A 271 -18.51 -16.11 0.28
N ASP A 272 -18.03 -15.26 -0.63
CA ASP A 272 -17.87 -15.55 -2.06
C ASP A 272 -17.10 -14.41 -2.76
N PRO A 273 -16.28 -14.68 -3.80
CA PRO A 273 -15.56 -13.65 -4.55
C PRO A 273 -16.42 -12.54 -5.18
N SER A 274 -17.71 -12.79 -5.45
CA SER A 274 -18.65 -11.78 -5.97
C SER A 274 -18.86 -10.58 -5.05
N VAL A 275 -18.45 -10.67 -3.78
CA VAL A 275 -18.44 -9.52 -2.84
C VAL A 275 -17.55 -8.38 -3.35
N ILE A 276 -16.49 -8.68 -4.10
CA ILE A 276 -15.58 -7.67 -4.67
C ILE A 276 -16.32 -6.82 -5.72
N ASP A 277 -17.24 -7.42 -6.48
CA ASP A 277 -18.02 -6.72 -7.51
C ASP A 277 -19.01 -5.71 -6.91
N LEU A 278 -19.32 -5.82 -5.61
CA LEU A 278 -20.16 -4.85 -4.90
C LEU A 278 -19.45 -3.53 -4.64
N THR A 279 -18.12 -3.51 -4.63
CA THR A 279 -17.37 -2.30 -4.28
C THR A 279 -16.84 -1.56 -5.52
N VAL A 280 -16.35 -2.26 -6.55
CA VAL A 280 -15.84 -1.69 -7.82
C VAL A 280 -15.99 -2.67 -8.99
N LYS A 281 -16.30 -2.16 -10.19
CA LYS A 281 -16.32 -2.96 -11.44
C LYS A 281 -14.89 -3.27 -11.94
N PRO A 282 -14.62 -4.46 -12.51
CA PRO A 282 -13.26 -4.87 -12.92
C PRO A 282 -12.65 -4.01 -14.04
N ALA A 283 -11.31 -4.01 -14.12
CA ALA A 283 -10.56 -3.44 -15.23
C ALA A 283 -10.41 -4.42 -16.40
N ASP A 284 -10.60 -3.96 -17.64
CA ASP A 284 -10.63 -4.83 -18.82
C ASP A 284 -9.26 -5.47 -19.15
N ASP A 285 -8.11 -4.82 -18.91
CA ASP A 285 -6.75 -5.35 -19.26
C ASP A 285 -5.68 -5.25 -18.13
N PHE A 286 -4.62 -6.06 -18.23
CA PHE A 286 -3.52 -6.17 -17.22
C PHE A 286 -2.37 -5.19 -17.49
N PHE A 287 -2.06 -4.95 -18.76
CA PHE A 287 -1.09 -3.95 -19.20
C PHE A 287 -1.85 -2.68 -19.63
N PRO A 288 -1.34 -1.47 -19.36
CA PRO A 288 -1.83 -0.31 -20.08
C PRO A 288 -1.70 -0.60 -21.58
N GLY A 289 -2.78 -0.42 -22.33
CA GLY A 289 -2.68 -0.47 -23.79
C GLY A 289 -1.62 0.53 -24.24
N ASP A 290 -0.83 0.16 -25.24
CA ASP A 290 0.29 0.96 -25.78
C ASP A 290 -0.10 2.38 -26.28
N GLY A 291 -1.37 2.80 -26.09
CA GLY A 291 -1.93 4.07 -26.53
C GLY A 291 -2.41 5.01 -25.41
N ASP A 292 -2.36 4.63 -24.13
CA ASP A 292 -2.71 5.58 -23.06
C ASP A 292 -1.45 6.38 -22.66
N PRO A 293 -1.48 7.73 -22.71
CA PRO A 293 -0.33 8.55 -22.36
C PRO A 293 -0.10 8.47 -20.84
N VAL A 294 0.72 7.51 -20.43
CA VAL A 294 1.10 7.26 -19.01
C VAL A 294 2.22 8.20 -18.55
N PHE A 295 2.79 9.02 -19.44
CA PHE A 295 3.85 9.98 -19.13
C PHE A 295 3.68 11.29 -19.90
N GLU A 296 2.85 12.19 -19.38
CA GLU A 296 3.06 13.64 -19.48
C GLU A 296 2.95 14.26 -18.08
#